data_AF-A0A357ZDG7-F1
#
_entry.id   AF-A0A357ZDG7-F1
#
_cell.length_a   1.000
_cell.length_b   1.000
_cell.length_c   1.000
_cell.angle_alpha   90.00
_cell.angle_beta   90.00
_cell.angle_gamma   90.00
#
_symmetry.space_group_name_H-M   'P 1'
#
loop_
_entity.id
_entity.type
_entity.pdbx_description
1 polymer ?
#
loop_
_entity_poly.entity_id
_entity_poly.type
_entity_poly.pdbx_seq_one_letter_code
_entity_poly.pdbx_strand_id
1 'polypeptide(L)' 'MAKVAESLQAEHIDILQVADSHATISLLIDENDMETAARALHRAFEL' A
#
# COMPACT_ATOMS: atom_id res chain seq x y z
N MET A 1 1.96 5.74 -7.99
CA MET A 1 2.02 4.27 -7.88
C MET A 1 3.36 3.73 -7.38
N ALA A 2 4.51 4.09 -7.97
CA ALA A 2 5.83 3.56 -7.55
C ALA A 2 6.07 3.62 -6.03
N LYS A 3 5.89 4.80 -5.41
CA LYS A 3 6.06 5.02 -3.96
C LYS A 3 5.19 4.09 -3.07
N VAL A 4 3.97 3.80 -3.51
CA VAL A 4 3.05 2.89 -2.80
C VAL A 4 3.60 1.47 -2.86
N ALA A 5 3.96 0.99 -4.05
CA ALA A 5 4.48 -0.36 -4.23
C ALA A 5 5.80 -0.56 -3.48
N GLU A 6 6.72 0.41 -3.55
CA GLU A 6 7.99 0.39 -2.81
C GLU A 6 7.76 0.34 -1.29
N SER A 7 6.81 1.11 -0.77
CA SER A 7 6.51 1.14 0.67
C SER A 7 5.95 -0.18 1.20
N LEU A 8 5.12 -0.87 0.42
CA LEU A 8 4.58 -2.18 0.81
C LEU A 8 5.60 -3.31 0.62
N GLN A 9 6.41 -3.23 -0.44
CA GLN A 9 7.48 -4.19 -0.68
C GLN A 9 8.54 -4.17 0.44
N ALA A 10 8.85 -3.00 1.01
CA ALA A 10 9.79 -2.87 2.12
C ALA A 10 9.31 -3.59 3.40
N GLU A 11 7.99 -3.72 3.56
CA GLU A 11 7.36 -4.46 4.67
C GLU A 11 7.02 -5.92 4.30
N HIS A 12 7.42 -6.39 3.11
CA HIS A 12 7.14 -7.72 2.56
C HIS A 12 5.65 -8.01 2.36
N ILE A 13 4.85 -6.99 2.02
CA ILE A 13 3.42 -7.11 1.78
C ILE A 13 3.16 -7.31 0.29
N ASP A 14 2.53 -8.43 -0.06
CA ASP A 14 2.16 -8.75 -1.44
C ASP A 14 0.91 -7.97 -1.88
N ILE A 15 1.01 -7.32 -3.04
CA ILE A 15 -0.12 -6.66 -3.70
C ILE A 15 -0.78 -7.67 -4.64
N LEU A 16 -1.98 -8.14 -4.28
CA LEU A 16 -2.74 -9.13 -5.03
C LEU A 16 -3.49 -8.51 -6.22
N GLN A 17 -3.92 -7.25 -6.07
CA GLN A 17 -4.59 -6.48 -7.12
C GLN A 17 -4.39 -4.98 -6.91
N VAL A 18 -4.40 -4.23 -8.00
CA VAL A 18 -4.42 -2.76 -8.00
C VAL A 18 -5.59 -2.26 -8.84
N ALA A 19 -6.28 -1.23 -8.34
CA ALA A 19 -7.22 -0.42 -9.10
C ALA A 19 -6.97 1.06 -8.77
N ASP A 20 -6.97 1.94 -9.77
CA ASP A 20 -6.75 3.37 -9.57
C ASP A 20 -7.75 4.24 -10.34
N SER A 21 -7.83 5.50 -9.93
CA SER A 21 -8.57 6.57 -10.58
C SER A 21 -7.75 7.86 -10.56
N HIS A 22 -8.33 9.00 -10.96
CA HIS A 22 -7.62 10.28 -10.95
C HIS A 22 -7.05 10.67 -9.58
N ALA A 23 -7.72 10.30 -8.47
CA ALA A 23 -7.37 10.76 -7.13
C ALA A 23 -7.25 9.63 -6.09
N THR A 24 -7.42 8.37 -6.47
CA THR A 24 -7.46 7.25 -5.51
C THR A 24 -6.77 6.04 -6.07
N ILE A 25 -6.02 5.34 -5.21
CA ILE A 25 -5.42 4.05 -5.47
C ILE A 25 -6.00 3.07 -4.44
N SER A 26 -6.51 1.94 -4.91
CA SER A 26 -7.03 0.84 -4.11
C SER A 26 -6.19 -0.41 -4.35
N LEU A 27 -5.81 -1.08 -3.27
CA LEU A 27 -4.96 -2.26 -3.30
C LEU A 27 -5.71 -3.41 -2.62
N LEU A 28 -5.64 -4.59 -3.21
CA LEU A 28 -6.01 -5.83 -2.54
C LEU A 28 -4.74 -6.45 -1.94
N ILE A 29 -4.76 -6.71 -0.65
CA ILE A 29 -3.69 -7.31 0.13
C ILE A 29 -4.29 -8.36 1.08
N ASP A 30 -3.45 -9.15 1.73
CA ASP A 30 -3.89 -10.03 2.81
C ASP A 30 -4.45 -9.22 4.00
N GLU A 31 -5.53 -9.68 4.61
CA GLU A 31 -6.16 -8.97 5.72
C GLU A 31 -5.26 -8.88 6.96
N ASN A 32 -4.34 -9.84 7.13
CA ASN A 32 -3.39 -9.85 8.23
C ASN A 32 -2.36 -8.72 8.14
N ASP A 33 -2.16 -8.16 6.94
CA ASP A 33 -1.19 -7.08 6.70
C ASP A 33 -1.80 -5.68 6.76
N MET A 34 -3.11 -5.57 6.99
CA MET A 34 -3.87 -4.32 6.84
C MET A 34 -3.31 -3.17 7.70
N GLU A 35 -2.98 -3.44 8.98
CA GLU A 35 -2.44 -2.42 9.88
C GLU A 35 -1.02 -1.99 9.47
N THR A 36 -0.16 -2.96 9.13
CA THR A 36 1.21 -2.70 8.70
C THR A 36 1.23 -1.91 7.40
N ALA A 37 0.38 -2.27 6.43
CA ALA A 37 0.21 -1.55 5.17
C ALA A 37 -0.23 -0.11 5.39
N ALA A 38 -1.27 0.11 6.22
CA ALA A 38 -1.76 1.46 6.51
C ALA A 38 -0.67 2.34 7.15
N ARG A 39 0.08 1.80 8.12
CA ARG A 39 1.19 2.52 8.76
C ARG A 39 2.35 2.79 7.80
N ALA A 40 2.69 1.84 6.94
CA ALA A 40 3.76 1.99 5.95
C ALA A 40 3.44 3.10 4.95
N LEU A 41 2.20 3.13 4.46
CA LEU A 41 1.71 4.19 3.58
C LEU A 41 1.71 5.54 4.29
N HIS A 42 1.19 5.62 5.51
CA HIS A 42 1.20 6.86 6.30
C HIS A 42 2.62 7.41 6.49
N ARG A 43 3.58 6.57 6.85
CA ARG A 43 5.01 6.95 6.94
C ARG A 43 5.56 7.39 5.60
N ALA A 44 5.30 6.65 4.53
CA ALA A 44 5.80 6.98 3.20
C ALA A 44 5.32 8.35 2.74
N PHE A 45 4.09 8.73 3.04
CA PHE A 45 3.50 10.01 2.64
C PHE A 45 3.62 11.14 3.67
N GLU A 46 4.26 10.90 4.82
CA GLU A 46 4.46 11.90 5.89
C GLU A 46 3.15 12.57 6.35
N LEU A 47 2.08 11.77 6.40
CA LEU A 47 0.76 12.18 6.89
C LEU A 47 0.63 11.94 8.40
#